data_AF-A0A532UK38-F1
#
_entry.id   AF-A0A532UK38-F1
#
_cell.length_a   1.000
_cell.length_b   1.000
_cell.length_c   1.000
_cell.angle_alpha   90.00
_cell.angle_beta   90.00
_cell.angle_gamma   90.00
#
_symmetry.space_group_name_H-M   'P 1'
#
loop_
_entity.id
_entity.type
_entity.pdbx_description
1 polymer ?
#
loop_
_entity_poly.entity_id
_entity_poly.type
_entity_poly.pdbx_seq_one_letter_code
_entity_poly.pdbx_strand_id
1 'polypeptide(L)'
;MSRADGRLRIGLTDAGKTVLRGTVFVALAALIVPAFGVLSALISVVLMALLVGYILRPRIRVSGNLPERVVAGRTTQLRYELKNVARVPAYNFSVRPDALPESIEQLAGGHVVSRLGPGETIEVTVEIRPKRRGHYRIRQPVCRSGFPFNLFTFAAASDDEEILTVLPVFSRLQIHTGRMSRHGSTGAARLVGVAGVFPEYAGSRPFVAGDSPRTIDARAWARLSVPATKEYHHDSDNHTALVLDTEVSDVALRADSGEIRELEAAVSLCASVAFTINNDCLIDMLLAGPDLHLFDGWPRAVRLDKIHDILAGVEPHEGYCLEETSPMLADRFYEISEVVFVLMNWDKTYWQLLDKAHQVGCHSTVFVIDGSDGMNLDRDIANRAQNVRLLSPDDVLTGRIGRL
;
A
#
# COMPACT_ATOMS: atom_id res chain seq x y z
N MET A 1 -16.32 18.24 21.18
CA MET A 1 -15.36 17.96 22.28
C MET A 1 -15.39 16.46 22.59
N SER A 2 -14.56 15.66 21.92
CA SER A 2 -14.49 14.21 22.16
C SER A 2 -13.76 13.94 23.48
N ARG A 3 -14.44 13.24 24.41
CA ARG A 3 -13.88 12.80 25.70
C ARG A 3 -12.77 11.78 25.42
N ALA A 4 -11.57 12.04 25.92
CA ALA A 4 -10.52 11.03 26.00
C ALA A 4 -10.84 10.04 27.14
N ASP A 5 -11.98 9.34 27.06
CA ASP A 5 -12.35 8.25 27.98
C ASP A 5 -11.76 6.94 27.46
N GLY A 6 -10.42 6.88 27.45
CA GLY A 6 -9.73 5.61 27.27
C GLY A 6 -10.00 4.69 28.45
N ARG A 7 -10.25 3.40 28.20
CA ARG A 7 -10.42 2.41 29.26
C ARG A 7 -9.14 2.35 30.10
N LEU A 8 -9.26 2.65 31.40
CA LEU A 8 -8.15 2.53 32.34
C LEU A 8 -7.81 1.04 32.50
N ARG A 9 -6.59 0.66 32.11
CA ARG A 9 -6.05 -0.67 32.42
C ARG A 9 -4.99 -0.51 33.52
N ILE A 10 -5.17 -1.24 34.62
CA ILE A 10 -4.20 -1.31 35.71
C ILE A 10 -3.55 -2.69 35.65
N GLY A 11 -2.21 -2.72 35.56
CA GLY A 11 -1.42 -3.95 35.58
C GLY A 11 -0.38 -3.93 36.69
N LEU A 12 0.13 -5.10 37.06
CA LEU A 12 1.21 -5.24 38.03
C LEU A 12 2.54 -5.48 37.30
N THR A 13 3.57 -4.71 37.61
CA THR A 13 4.92 -4.92 37.05
C THR A 13 5.60 -6.11 37.71
N ASP A 14 6.74 -6.54 37.20
CA ASP A 14 7.52 -7.61 37.84
C ASP A 14 8.07 -7.18 39.21
N ALA A 15 8.43 -5.90 39.36
CA ALA A 15 8.76 -5.32 40.66
C ALA A 15 7.55 -5.34 41.62
N GLY A 16 6.36 -4.96 41.14
CA GLY A 16 5.11 -5.03 41.90
C GLY A 16 4.76 -6.46 42.33
N LYS A 17 4.91 -7.45 41.45
CA LYS A 17 4.73 -8.88 41.76
C LYS A 17 5.69 -9.33 42.86
N THR A 18 6.95 -8.88 42.80
CA THR A 18 7.98 -9.24 43.77
C THR A 18 7.68 -8.64 45.14
N VAL A 19 7.33 -7.35 45.20
CA VAL A 19 6.93 -6.68 46.45
C VAL A 19 5.67 -7.31 47.03
N LEU A 20 4.69 -7.67 46.19
CA LEU A 20 3.47 -8.34 46.66
C LEU A 20 3.78 -9.70 47.28
N ARG A 21 4.60 -10.53 46.63
CA ARG A 21 5.06 -11.83 47.18
C ARG A 21 5.83 -11.65 48.49
N GLY A 22 6.74 -10.67 48.54
CA GLY A 22 7.49 -10.34 49.74
C GLY A 22 6.58 -9.87 50.89
N THR A 23 5.56 -9.07 50.59
CA THR A 23 4.59 -8.60 51.58
C THR A 23 3.77 -9.75 52.15
N VAL A 24 3.34 -10.69 51.30
CA VAL A 24 2.64 -11.92 51.74
C VAL A 24 3.56 -12.78 52.61
N PHE A 25 4.82 -12.96 52.22
CA PHE A 25 5.80 -13.70 53.01
C PHE A 25 6.01 -13.06 54.39
N VAL A 26 6.21 -11.75 54.45
CA VAL A 26 6.37 -11.01 55.72
C VAL A 26 5.09 -11.07 56.55
N ALA A 27 3.91 -11.04 55.94
CA ALA A 27 2.63 -11.20 56.65
C ALA A 27 2.52 -12.57 57.32
N LEU A 28 2.96 -13.64 56.65
CA LEU A 28 3.00 -14.99 57.22
C LEU A 28 4.05 -15.09 58.33
N ALA A 29 5.24 -14.54 58.12
CA ALA A 29 6.30 -14.51 59.13
C ALA A 29 5.88 -13.71 60.38
N ALA A 30 5.09 -12.64 60.19
CA ALA A 30 4.57 -11.80 61.26
C ALA A 30 3.65 -12.53 62.25
N LEU A 31 3.07 -13.67 61.84
CA LEU A 31 2.27 -14.55 62.71
C LEU A 31 3.14 -15.31 63.73
N ILE A 32 4.42 -15.53 63.42
CA ILE A 32 5.36 -16.30 64.26
C ILE A 32 6.27 -15.33 65.03
N VAL A 33 6.81 -14.33 64.33
CA VAL A 33 7.70 -13.30 64.90
C VAL A 33 6.99 -11.95 64.73
N PRO A 34 6.73 -11.17 65.79
CA PRO A 34 5.97 -9.92 65.71
C PRO A 34 6.73 -8.83 64.94
N ALA A 35 6.70 -8.92 63.60
CA ALA A 35 7.35 -8.03 62.64
C ALA A 35 6.35 -7.02 62.03
N PHE A 36 5.36 -6.57 62.80
CA PHE A 36 4.29 -5.68 62.33
C PHE A 36 4.78 -4.35 61.78
N GLY A 37 5.94 -3.86 62.24
CA GLY A 37 6.58 -2.65 61.71
C GLY A 37 6.98 -2.79 60.23
N VAL A 38 7.56 -3.93 59.85
CA VAL A 38 7.96 -4.18 58.46
C VAL A 38 6.73 -4.38 57.57
N LEU A 39 5.74 -5.12 58.05
CA LEU A 39 4.49 -5.36 57.32
C LEU A 39 3.74 -4.05 57.04
N SER A 40 3.57 -3.19 58.06
CA SER A 40 2.88 -1.91 57.90
C SER A 40 3.62 -0.96 56.94
N ALA A 41 4.96 -0.96 56.97
CA ALA A 41 5.76 -0.20 56.02
C ALA A 41 5.55 -0.66 54.57
N LEU A 42 5.58 -1.98 54.32
CA LEU A 42 5.35 -2.54 52.97
C LEU A 42 3.94 -2.23 52.45
N ILE A 43 2.91 -2.42 53.28
CA ILE A 43 1.53 -2.09 52.93
C ILE A 43 1.38 -0.59 52.63
N SER A 44 2.00 0.27 53.45
CA SER A 44 1.99 1.73 53.23
C SER A 44 2.60 2.11 51.89
N VAL A 45 3.74 1.51 51.51
CA VAL A 45 4.39 1.75 50.21
C VAL A 45 3.49 1.32 49.05
N VAL A 46 2.85 0.14 49.14
CA VAL A 46 1.93 -0.35 48.10
C VAL A 46 0.71 0.54 47.97
N LEU A 47 0.06 0.92 49.09
CA LEU A 47 -1.09 1.82 49.08
C LEU A 47 -0.73 3.19 48.53
N MET A 48 0.42 3.74 48.93
CA MET A 48 0.92 5.02 48.41
C MET A 48 1.16 4.94 46.90
N ALA A 49 1.79 3.87 46.41
CA ALA A 49 2.02 3.67 44.98
C ALA A 49 0.71 3.66 44.19
N LEU A 50 -0.31 2.98 44.71
CA LEU A 50 -1.62 2.82 44.08
C LEU A 50 -2.40 4.14 44.11
N LEU A 51 -2.40 4.85 45.25
CA LEU A 51 -3.10 6.13 45.42
C LEU A 51 -2.46 7.24 44.58
N VAL A 52 -1.14 7.39 44.66
CA VAL A 52 -0.39 8.38 43.87
C VAL A 52 -0.49 8.07 42.38
N GLY A 53 -0.33 6.80 42.00
CA GLY A 53 -0.47 6.37 40.60
C GLY A 53 -1.88 6.57 40.04
N TYR A 54 -2.92 6.37 40.86
CA TYR A 54 -4.30 6.64 40.47
C TYR A 54 -4.59 8.14 40.28
N ILE A 55 -4.06 9.00 41.17
CA ILE A 55 -4.22 10.46 41.08
C ILE A 55 -3.44 11.02 39.89
N LEU A 56 -2.19 10.60 39.72
CA LEU A 56 -1.27 11.06 38.66
C LEU A 56 -1.34 10.19 37.40
N ARG A 57 -2.43 9.45 37.21
CA ARG A 57 -2.61 8.59 36.04
C ARG A 57 -2.50 9.40 34.73
N PRO A 58 -1.81 8.87 33.72
CA PRO A 58 -1.68 9.57 32.44
C PRO A 58 -3.05 9.65 31.75
N ARG A 59 -3.56 10.87 31.54
CA ARG A 59 -4.67 11.13 30.61
C ARG A 59 -4.12 11.92 29.43
N ILE A 60 -3.55 11.19 28.49
CA ILE A 60 -2.88 11.74 27.33
C ILE A 60 -3.77 11.50 26.13
N ARG A 61 -4.10 12.57 25.41
CA ARG A 61 -4.72 12.46 24.09
C ARG A 61 -3.58 12.27 23.10
N VAL A 62 -3.65 11.19 22.35
CA VAL A 62 -2.78 10.94 21.22
C VAL A 62 -3.49 11.45 19.97
N SER A 63 -2.82 12.28 19.20
CA SER A 63 -3.24 12.64 17.85
C SER A 63 -2.06 12.37 16.94
N GLY A 64 -2.24 11.55 15.92
CA GLY A 64 -1.22 11.33 14.90
C GLY A 64 -1.92 11.19 13.56
N ASN A 65 -1.23 11.60 12.51
CA ASN A 65 -1.61 11.19 11.17
C ASN A 65 -0.67 10.05 10.82
N LEU A 66 -1.21 8.83 10.71
CA LEU A 66 -0.46 7.79 10.01
C LEU A 66 -0.30 8.23 8.54
N PRO A 67 0.88 8.01 7.92
CA PRO A 67 1.01 8.17 6.49
C PRO A 67 0.01 7.23 5.81
N GLU A 68 -0.75 7.74 4.84
CA GLU A 68 -1.77 6.94 4.15
C GLU A 68 -1.16 5.70 3.46
N ARG A 69 0.09 5.82 3.01
CA ARG A 69 0.79 4.81 2.20
C ARG A 69 2.23 4.65 2.67
N VAL A 70 2.66 3.41 2.82
CA VAL A 70 4.05 3.03 3.13
C VAL A 70 4.47 1.90 2.21
N VAL A 71 5.74 1.82 1.83
CA VAL A 71 6.24 0.71 0.98
C VAL A 71 6.78 -0.41 1.85
N ALA A 72 6.46 -1.65 1.52
CA ALA A 72 7.01 -2.83 2.19
C ALA A 72 8.55 -2.82 2.20
N GLY A 73 9.14 -3.30 3.28
CA GLY A 73 10.59 -3.38 3.47
C GLY A 73 11.27 -2.06 3.81
N ARG A 74 10.63 -0.89 3.64
CA ARG A 74 11.19 0.42 3.98
C ARG A 74 10.87 0.84 5.41
N THR A 75 11.84 1.48 6.06
CA THR A 75 11.65 2.05 7.39
C THR A 75 10.87 3.36 7.31
N THR A 76 9.83 3.49 8.13
CA THR A 76 8.96 4.67 8.15
C THR A 76 8.78 5.17 9.58
N GLN A 77 8.78 6.48 9.72
CA GLN A 77 8.62 7.18 10.98
C GLN A 77 7.16 7.63 11.15
N LEU A 78 6.47 7.07 12.14
CA LEU A 78 5.13 7.50 12.55
C LEU A 78 5.27 8.63 13.57
N ARG A 79 4.66 9.78 13.29
CA ARG A 79 4.70 10.96 14.17
C ARG A 79 3.39 11.08 14.93
N TYR A 80 3.50 11.13 16.25
CA TYR A 80 2.37 11.27 17.17
C TYR A 80 2.56 12.50 18.04
N GLU A 81 1.53 13.32 18.13
CA GLU A 81 1.42 14.42 19.06
C GLU A 81 0.70 13.94 20.32
N LEU A 82 1.34 14.13 21.47
CA LEU A 82 0.85 13.70 22.77
C LEU A 82 0.50 14.92 23.59
N LYS A 83 -0.78 15.08 23.89
CA LYS A 83 -1.29 16.20 24.69
C LYS A 83 -1.80 15.73 26.03
N ASN A 84 -1.25 16.27 27.11
CA ASN A 84 -1.77 16.00 28.44
C ASN A 84 -3.07 16.79 28.67
N VAL A 85 -4.21 16.09 28.72
CA VAL A 85 -5.52 16.70 28.96
C VAL A 85 -5.91 16.71 30.44
N ALA A 86 -5.08 16.13 31.33
CA ALA A 86 -5.30 16.19 32.76
C ALA A 86 -4.95 17.58 33.33
N ARG A 87 -5.50 17.87 34.53
CA ARG A 87 -5.09 19.01 35.36
C ARG A 87 -3.82 18.75 36.17
N VAL A 88 -3.26 17.53 36.07
CA VAL A 88 -2.06 17.09 36.79
C VAL A 88 -0.97 16.69 35.79
N PRO A 89 0.32 16.83 36.15
CA PRO A 89 1.41 16.37 35.32
C PRO A 89 1.44 14.84 35.21
N ALA A 90 1.79 14.33 34.03
CA ALA A 90 2.09 12.92 33.81
C ALA A 90 3.59 12.69 33.96
N TYR A 91 3.98 11.62 34.66
CA TYR A 91 5.40 11.28 34.90
C TYR A 91 5.72 9.88 34.39
N ASN A 92 6.98 9.71 33.96
CA ASN A 92 7.60 8.44 33.60
C ASN A 92 6.63 7.51 32.83
N PHE A 93 6.11 8.01 31.72
CA PHE A 93 5.24 7.21 30.87
C PHE A 93 5.96 6.83 29.58
N SER A 94 5.63 5.65 29.08
CA SER A 94 6.14 5.11 27.82
C SER A 94 5.01 5.04 26.81
N VAL A 95 5.33 5.33 25.56
CA VAL A 95 4.41 5.29 24.43
C VAL A 95 4.77 4.05 23.62
N ARG A 96 3.86 3.08 23.60
CA ARG A 96 4.06 1.81 22.90
C ARG A 96 2.83 1.46 22.07
N PRO A 97 2.99 0.95 20.84
CA PRO A 97 1.89 0.31 20.12
C PRO A 97 1.30 -0.84 20.95
N ASP A 98 -0.03 -0.94 21.09
CA ASP A 98 -0.66 -1.98 21.94
C ASP A 98 -0.57 -3.37 21.31
N ALA A 99 -0.66 -3.44 19.97
CA ALA A 99 -0.60 -4.66 19.18
C ALA A 99 -0.26 -4.29 17.71
N LEU A 100 0.99 -4.48 17.32
CA LEU A 100 1.37 -4.45 15.89
C LEU A 100 1.17 -5.86 15.31
N PRO A 101 0.65 -5.97 14.08
CA PRO A 101 0.66 -7.24 13.34
C PRO A 101 2.08 -7.81 13.24
N GLU A 102 2.24 -9.14 13.22
CA GLU A 102 3.56 -9.79 13.11
C GLU A 102 4.32 -9.39 11.83
N SER A 103 3.60 -8.98 10.80
CA SER A 103 4.14 -8.44 9.55
C SER A 103 4.76 -7.06 9.69
N ILE A 104 4.60 -6.35 10.82
CA ILE A 104 5.18 -5.02 11.04
C ILE A 104 6.18 -5.08 12.20
N GLU A 105 7.45 -4.88 11.87
CA GLU A 105 8.52 -4.84 12.86
C GLU A 105 8.67 -3.43 13.43
N GLN A 106 8.75 -3.33 14.76
CA GLN A 106 9.10 -2.08 15.44
C GLN A 106 10.62 -2.05 15.64
N LEU A 107 11.30 -1.09 15.00
CA LEU A 107 12.76 -0.96 15.06
C LEU A 107 13.22 -0.20 16.31
N ALA A 108 12.50 0.85 16.69
CA ALA A 108 12.81 1.68 17.85
C ALA A 108 11.80 1.42 18.98
N GLY A 109 12.30 0.88 20.10
CA GLY A 109 11.52 0.60 21.30
C GLY A 109 10.89 1.85 21.92
N GLY A 110 9.72 1.68 22.53
CA GLY A 110 8.82 2.77 22.93
C GLY A 110 9.49 3.97 23.62
N HIS A 111 9.08 5.17 23.19
CA HIS A 111 9.60 6.43 23.69
C HIS A 111 9.18 6.67 25.14
N VAL A 112 10.12 7.01 26.01
CA VAL A 112 9.87 7.30 27.43
C VAL A 112 9.93 8.80 27.66
N VAL A 113 8.84 9.35 28.19
CA VAL A 113 8.73 10.76 28.56
C VAL A 113 8.76 10.86 30.08
N SER A 114 9.75 11.57 30.61
CA SER A 114 9.94 11.70 32.07
C SER A 114 8.85 12.56 32.72
N ARG A 115 8.43 13.64 32.06
CA ARG A 115 7.43 14.58 32.57
C ARG A 115 6.70 15.25 31.42
N LEU A 116 5.39 15.38 31.55
CA LEU A 116 4.54 16.20 30.67
C LEU A 116 3.55 16.98 31.54
N GLY A 117 3.68 18.31 31.54
CA GLY A 117 2.86 19.23 32.32
C GLY A 117 1.38 19.24 31.90
N PRO A 118 0.47 19.80 32.72
CA PRO A 118 -0.92 19.97 32.35
C PRO A 118 -1.08 20.83 31.09
N GLY A 119 -1.79 20.35 30.07
CA GLY A 119 -2.00 21.06 28.81
C GLY A 119 -0.78 21.08 27.86
N GLU A 120 0.37 20.59 28.31
CA GLU A 120 1.60 20.50 27.52
C GLU A 120 1.44 19.46 26.41
N THR A 121 2.14 19.69 25.30
CA THR A 121 2.10 18.86 24.11
C THR A 121 3.52 18.53 23.67
N ILE A 122 3.77 17.27 23.31
CA ILE A 122 5.08 16.78 22.86
C ILE A 122 4.91 15.91 21.62
N GLU A 123 5.83 16.00 20.68
CA GLU A 123 5.88 15.15 19.50
C GLU A 123 6.77 13.92 19.78
N VAL A 124 6.27 12.74 19.43
CA VAL A 124 6.96 11.47 19.57
C VAL A 124 6.97 10.75 18.24
N THR A 125 8.14 10.22 17.88
CA THR A 125 8.32 9.46 16.65
C THR A 125 8.51 7.98 16.97
N VAL A 126 7.79 7.11 16.26
CA VAL A 126 7.90 5.65 16.35
C VAL A 126 8.33 5.11 15.00
N GLU A 127 9.42 4.34 14.98
CA GLU A 127 9.94 3.75 13.73
C GLU A 127 9.40 2.34 13.53
N ILE A 128 8.78 2.12 12.37
CA ILE A 128 8.23 0.83 11.95
C ILE A 128 8.84 0.39 10.61
N ARG A 129 8.86 -0.92 10.39
CA ARG A 129 9.23 -1.56 9.13
C ARG A 129 8.22 -2.65 8.80
N PRO A 130 7.24 -2.35 7.93
CA PRO A 130 6.39 -3.38 7.36
C PRO A 130 7.22 -4.36 6.54
N LYS A 131 7.05 -5.67 6.76
CA LYS A 131 7.73 -6.74 6.02
C LYS A 131 6.95 -7.14 4.77
N ARG A 132 5.62 -7.19 4.90
CA ARG A 132 4.70 -7.64 3.86
C ARG A 132 3.75 -6.52 3.46
N ARG A 133 3.32 -6.52 2.18
CA ARG A 133 2.25 -5.65 1.68
C ARG A 133 0.90 -6.02 2.31
N GLY A 134 -0.03 -5.07 2.34
CA GLY A 134 -1.36 -5.32 2.89
C GLY A 134 -2.02 -4.09 3.48
N HIS A 135 -3.30 -4.23 3.82
CA HIS A 135 -4.05 -3.25 4.59
C HIS A 135 -4.02 -3.64 6.06
N TYR A 136 -3.31 -2.88 6.88
CA TYR A 136 -3.17 -3.17 8.31
C TYR A 136 -3.97 -2.19 9.15
N ARG A 137 -4.83 -2.72 10.03
CA ARG A 137 -5.48 -1.91 11.06
C ARG A 137 -4.52 -1.70 12.21
N ILE A 138 -4.11 -0.46 12.43
CA ILE A 138 -3.19 -0.07 13.49
C ILE A 138 -3.95 0.74 14.52
N ARG A 139 -3.89 0.28 15.75
CA ARG A 139 -4.43 1.01 16.90
C ARG A 139 -3.49 2.13 17.29
N GLN A 140 -4.05 3.24 17.76
CA GLN A 140 -3.24 4.31 18.34
C GLN A 140 -2.34 3.79 19.48
N PRO A 141 -1.14 4.36 19.65
CA PRO A 141 -0.21 3.90 20.67
C PRO A 141 -0.77 4.15 22.07
N VAL A 142 -0.49 3.21 22.97
CA VAL A 142 -0.95 3.24 24.36
C VAL A 142 0.12 3.91 25.22
N CYS A 143 -0.32 4.88 26.01
CA CYS A 143 0.52 5.52 27.01
C CYS A 143 0.43 4.73 28.33
N ARG A 144 1.57 4.17 28.77
CA ARG A 144 1.67 3.41 30.03
C ARG A 144 2.62 4.10 31.00
N SER A 145 2.16 4.43 32.21
CA SER A 145 3.01 4.98 33.27
C SER A 145 3.23 3.97 34.40
N GLY A 146 4.47 3.87 34.87
CA GLY A 146 4.85 3.13 36.07
C GLY A 146 5.00 4.03 37.32
N PHE A 147 4.71 5.32 37.22
CA PHE A 147 4.94 6.25 38.33
C PHE A 147 4.04 5.94 39.56
N PRO A 148 4.52 6.06 40.82
CA PRO A 148 5.85 6.56 41.23
C PRO A 148 6.96 5.50 41.34
N PHE A 149 6.66 4.30 41.81
CA PHE A 149 7.67 3.30 42.20
C PHE A 149 7.82 2.13 41.21
N ASN A 150 7.19 2.22 40.04
CA ASN A 150 7.14 1.14 39.05
C ASN A 150 6.58 -0.18 39.61
N LEU A 151 5.66 -0.11 40.59
CA LEU A 151 4.95 -1.28 41.14
C LEU A 151 3.69 -1.61 40.34
N PHE A 152 2.95 -0.59 39.93
CA PHE A 152 1.74 -0.69 39.12
C PHE A 152 1.95 0.02 37.80
N THR A 153 1.27 -0.47 36.77
CA THR A 153 1.19 0.18 35.45
C THR A 153 -0.20 0.74 35.27
N PHE A 154 -0.27 2.02 34.94
CA PHE A 154 -1.51 2.70 34.59
C PHE A 154 -1.46 3.02 33.11
N ALA A 155 -2.38 2.44 32.35
CA ALA A 155 -2.47 2.61 30.91
C ALA A 155 -3.78 3.29 30.52
N ALA A 156 -3.69 4.23 29.59
CA ALA A 156 -4.82 4.78 28.87
C ALA A 156 -4.70 4.36 27.40
N ALA A 157 -5.67 3.58 26.93
CA ALA A 157 -5.75 3.14 25.54
C ALA A 157 -6.95 3.78 24.85
N SER A 158 -6.75 4.24 23.62
CA SER A 158 -7.85 4.55 22.71
C SER A 158 -8.28 3.26 21.98
N ASP A 159 -9.56 3.19 21.62
CA ASP A 159 -10.09 2.16 20.71
C ASP A 159 -10.09 2.64 19.25
N ASP A 160 -9.52 3.83 18.97
CA ASP A 160 -9.39 4.34 17.61
C ASP A 160 -8.39 3.49 16.80
N GLU A 161 -8.86 3.05 15.63
CA GLU A 161 -8.12 2.29 14.64
C GLU A 161 -7.97 3.10 13.36
N GLU A 162 -6.75 3.10 12.82
CA GLU A 162 -6.43 3.72 11.54
C GLU A 162 -5.94 2.62 10.57
N ILE A 163 -6.22 2.79 9.28
CA ILE A 163 -5.80 1.83 8.24
C ILE A 163 -4.47 2.33 7.67
N LEU A 164 -3.43 1.52 7.78
CA LEU A 164 -2.16 1.71 7.11
C LEU A 164 -2.11 0.84 5.86
N THR A 165 -2.02 1.46 4.69
CA THR A 165 -1.84 0.76 3.42
C THR A 165 -0.35 0.57 3.15
N VAL A 166 0.09 -0.69 3.16
CA VAL A 166 1.48 -1.06 2.84
C VAL A 166 1.53 -1.54 1.40
N LEU A 167 2.08 -0.69 0.54
CA LEU A 167 2.28 -0.92 -0.89
C LEU A 167 3.34 -2.00 -1.14
N PRO A 168 3.21 -2.76 -2.24
CA PRO A 168 4.28 -3.63 -2.70
C PRO A 168 5.55 -2.83 -3.01
N VAL A 169 6.71 -3.50 -2.98
CA VAL A 169 7.95 -2.89 -3.47
C VAL A 169 7.80 -2.69 -4.97
N PHE A 170 8.11 -1.50 -5.47
CA PHE A 170 8.15 -1.22 -6.90
C PHE A 170 9.39 -0.41 -7.27
N SER A 171 9.81 -0.57 -8.52
CA SER A 171 10.97 0.12 -9.08
C SER A 171 10.64 0.63 -10.48
N ARG A 172 11.42 1.62 -10.94
CA ARG A 172 11.28 2.11 -12.32
C ARG A 172 11.94 1.11 -13.25
N LEU A 173 11.16 0.59 -14.20
CA LEU A 173 11.63 -0.33 -15.22
C LEU A 173 12.00 0.44 -16.49
N GLN A 174 12.89 -0.12 -17.30
CA GLN A 174 13.10 0.37 -18.66
C GLN A 174 12.34 -0.54 -19.62
N ILE A 175 11.05 -0.28 -19.82
CA ILE A 175 10.22 -1.08 -20.72
C ILE A 175 10.24 -0.41 -22.09
N HIS A 176 10.61 -1.16 -23.13
CA HIS A 176 10.46 -0.69 -24.51
C HIS A 176 9.02 -0.96 -24.95
N THR A 177 8.08 -0.09 -24.56
CA THR A 177 6.73 -0.11 -25.13
C THR A 177 6.88 0.22 -26.61
N GLY A 178 6.62 -0.76 -27.49
CA GLY A 178 6.77 -0.60 -28.93
C GLY A 178 6.07 0.69 -29.39
N ARG A 179 6.82 1.57 -30.06
CA ARG A 179 6.42 2.90 -30.56
C ARG A 179 4.89 3.11 -30.58
N MET A 180 4.42 3.75 -29.52
CA MET A 180 3.02 4.03 -29.22
C MET A 180 2.44 5.11 -30.14
N SER A 181 2.24 4.76 -31.40
CA SER A 181 1.45 5.57 -32.32
C SER A 181 0.62 4.60 -33.14
N ARG A 182 -0.67 4.54 -32.84
CA ARG A 182 -1.65 4.06 -33.80
C ARG A 182 -1.56 4.98 -35.02
N HIS A 183 -0.73 4.64 -36.00
CA HIS A 183 -0.78 5.28 -37.30
C HIS A 183 -2.12 4.90 -37.92
N GLY A 184 -3.06 5.85 -37.88
CA GLY A 184 -4.18 5.96 -38.81
C GLY A 184 -4.99 4.70 -39.06
N SER A 185 -5.99 4.46 -38.23
CA SER A 185 -7.25 3.96 -38.79
C SER A 185 -7.94 5.13 -39.50
N THR A 186 -7.44 5.47 -40.68
CA THR A 186 -8.25 6.05 -41.73
C THR A 186 -9.26 4.98 -42.14
N GLY A 187 -10.52 5.17 -41.79
CA GLY A 187 -11.63 4.47 -42.45
C GLY A 187 -12.49 3.57 -41.57
N ALA A 188 -13.12 4.12 -40.55
CA ALA A 188 -14.50 3.73 -40.24
C ALA A 188 -15.17 4.89 -39.50
N ALA A 189 -16.24 5.41 -40.08
CA ALA A 189 -17.05 6.46 -39.47
C ALA A 189 -17.50 6.02 -38.07
N ARG A 190 -16.97 6.68 -37.03
CA ARG A 190 -17.63 6.75 -35.73
C ARG A 190 -18.88 7.61 -35.89
N LEU A 191 -19.95 6.98 -36.36
CA LEU A 191 -21.33 7.45 -36.22
C LEU A 191 -21.93 6.80 -34.97
N VAL A 192 -21.45 7.18 -33.78
CA VAL A 192 -22.18 6.96 -32.53
C VAL A 192 -21.95 8.18 -31.65
N GLY A 193 -23.04 8.88 -31.31
CA GLY A 193 -23.05 10.16 -30.61
C GLY A 193 -22.59 10.05 -29.15
N VAL A 194 -21.27 10.09 -28.94
CA VAL A 194 -20.67 10.49 -27.67
C VAL A 194 -20.01 11.85 -27.89
N ALA A 195 -20.57 12.89 -27.29
CA ALA A 195 -19.90 14.17 -27.17
C ALA A 195 -18.71 13.97 -26.21
N GLY A 196 -17.48 13.94 -26.73
CA GLY A 196 -16.31 13.66 -25.89
C GLY A 196 -15.00 13.99 -26.59
N VAL A 197 -14.40 15.10 -26.15
CA VAL A 197 -13.02 15.56 -26.36
C VAL A 197 -12.65 15.86 -27.82
N PHE A 198 -12.87 17.11 -28.22
CA PHE A 198 -12.11 17.69 -29.32
C PHE A 198 -10.64 17.79 -28.87
N PRO A 199 -9.67 17.43 -29.71
CA PRO A 199 -8.26 17.50 -29.33
C PRO A 199 -7.93 18.93 -28.91
N GLU A 200 -7.24 19.10 -27.78
CA GLU A 200 -6.96 20.43 -27.23
C GLU A 200 -6.03 21.20 -28.16
N TYR A 201 -6.30 22.50 -28.36
CA TYR A 201 -5.48 23.33 -29.24
C TYR A 201 -4.09 23.54 -28.61
N ALA A 202 -3.06 22.95 -29.20
CA ALA A 202 -1.67 23.02 -28.75
C ALA A 202 -1.01 24.35 -29.15
N GLY A 203 -1.36 24.85 -30.33
CA GLY A 203 -0.71 26.01 -30.92
C GLY A 203 -0.92 26.12 -32.41
N SER A 204 -0.16 27.01 -33.04
CA SER A 204 -0.15 27.20 -34.49
C SER A 204 1.28 27.07 -35.01
N ARG A 205 1.45 26.34 -36.11
CA ARG A 205 2.72 26.28 -36.84
C ARG A 205 2.58 26.84 -38.27
N PRO A 206 3.68 27.17 -38.97
CA PRO A 206 3.62 27.52 -40.39
C PRO A 206 2.98 26.41 -41.23
N PHE A 207 2.14 26.80 -42.19
CA PHE A 207 1.49 25.89 -43.13
C PHE A 207 2.51 25.34 -44.13
N VAL A 208 2.48 24.03 -44.34
CA VAL A 208 3.36 23.33 -45.29
C VAL A 208 2.52 22.76 -46.43
N ALA A 209 3.05 22.77 -47.65
CA ALA A 209 2.39 22.17 -48.80
C ALA A 209 2.13 20.67 -48.57
N GLY A 210 0.85 20.29 -48.45
CA GLY A 210 0.40 18.96 -48.04
C GLY A 210 -0.52 18.97 -46.82
N ASP A 211 -0.52 20.07 -46.05
CA ASP A 211 -1.47 20.26 -44.94
C ASP A 211 -2.91 20.37 -45.45
N SER A 212 -3.85 19.85 -44.67
CA SER A 212 -5.28 19.94 -44.99
C SER A 212 -5.77 21.39 -44.93
N PRO A 213 -6.54 21.87 -45.92
CA PRO A 213 -7.15 23.20 -45.86
C PRO A 213 -8.10 23.39 -44.66
N ARG A 214 -8.60 22.29 -44.07
CA ARG A 214 -9.50 22.32 -42.91
C ARG A 214 -8.80 22.66 -41.59
N THR A 215 -7.48 22.52 -41.53
CA THR A 215 -6.70 22.75 -40.31
C THR A 215 -6.07 24.15 -40.27
N ILE A 216 -6.44 25.06 -41.17
CA ILE A 216 -5.90 26.42 -41.21
C ILE A 216 -6.30 27.22 -39.96
N ASP A 217 -5.32 27.86 -39.32
CA ASP A 217 -5.57 28.87 -38.28
C ASP A 217 -5.67 30.26 -38.91
N ALA A 218 -6.90 30.67 -39.25
CA ALA A 218 -7.16 31.98 -39.82
C ALA A 218 -6.75 33.13 -38.88
N ARG A 219 -6.79 32.93 -37.55
CA ARG A 219 -6.46 33.97 -36.57
C ARG A 219 -4.96 34.16 -36.43
N ALA A 220 -4.20 33.07 -36.42
CA ALA A 220 -2.74 33.12 -36.43
C ALA A 220 -2.23 33.66 -37.78
N TRP A 221 -2.82 33.25 -38.90
CA TRP A 221 -2.48 33.78 -40.22
C TRP A 221 -2.71 35.29 -40.30
N ALA A 222 -3.86 35.79 -39.84
CA ALA A 222 -4.13 37.23 -39.83
C ALA A 222 -3.14 38.04 -38.98
N ARG A 223 -2.62 37.47 -37.88
CA ARG A 223 -1.67 38.15 -36.98
C ARG A 223 -0.23 38.12 -37.49
N LEU A 224 0.19 37.00 -38.06
CA LEU A 224 1.58 36.75 -38.44
C LEU A 224 1.85 37.02 -39.92
N SER A 225 0.79 37.28 -40.73
CA SER A 225 0.87 37.48 -42.18
C SER A 225 1.52 36.32 -42.96
N VAL A 226 1.60 35.14 -42.33
CA VAL A 226 2.12 33.90 -42.90
C VAL A 226 1.07 32.80 -42.72
N PRO A 227 0.77 31.98 -43.74
CA PRO A 227 -0.16 30.87 -43.62
C PRO A 227 0.20 29.96 -42.43
N ALA A 228 -0.79 29.67 -41.57
CA ALA A 228 -0.61 28.89 -40.35
C ALA A 228 -1.62 27.75 -40.24
N THR A 229 -1.18 26.63 -39.68
CA THR A 229 -1.97 25.43 -39.41
C THR A 229 -2.15 25.27 -37.91
N LYS A 230 -3.39 25.02 -37.46
CA LYS A 230 -3.71 24.64 -36.09
C LYS A 230 -3.06 23.32 -35.77
N GLU A 231 -2.22 23.30 -34.74
CA GLU A 231 -1.78 22.08 -34.10
C GLU A 231 -2.68 21.82 -32.91
N TYR A 232 -3.19 20.61 -32.86
CA TYR A 232 -3.90 20.10 -31.70
C TYR A 232 -2.98 19.12 -31.00
N HIS A 233 -3.01 19.09 -29.66
CA HIS A 233 -2.47 17.96 -28.93
C HIS A 233 -3.27 16.75 -29.37
N HIS A 234 -2.57 15.79 -29.98
CA HIS A 234 -3.16 14.48 -30.14
C HIS A 234 -3.17 13.90 -28.73
N ASP A 235 -4.34 13.82 -28.11
CA ASP A 235 -4.60 12.86 -27.04
C ASP A 235 -4.52 11.46 -27.68
N SER A 236 -3.31 11.06 -28.05
CA SER A 236 -2.94 9.66 -28.17
C SER A 236 -2.52 9.19 -26.79
N ASP A 237 -3.36 9.45 -25.78
CA ASP A 237 -3.24 8.72 -24.52
C ASP A 237 -3.52 7.27 -24.87
N ASN A 238 -2.46 6.49 -24.94
CA ASN A 238 -2.60 5.07 -25.16
C ASN A 238 -3.23 4.47 -23.91
N HIS A 239 -4.45 3.97 -24.08
CA HIS A 239 -5.17 3.23 -23.06
C HIS A 239 -4.51 1.87 -22.89
N THR A 240 -4.14 1.53 -21.66
CA THR A 240 -3.47 0.28 -21.31
C THR A 240 -4.29 -0.47 -20.26
N ALA A 241 -4.40 -1.79 -20.44
CA ALA A 241 -4.92 -2.68 -19.41
C ALA A 241 -3.78 -3.47 -18.76
N LEU A 242 -3.86 -3.63 -17.44
CA LEU A 242 -2.99 -4.50 -16.67
C LEU A 242 -3.76 -5.75 -16.27
N VAL A 243 -3.15 -6.92 -16.48
CA VAL A 243 -3.69 -8.21 -16.05
C VAL A 243 -2.66 -8.85 -15.12
N LEU A 244 -3.06 -9.08 -13.89
CA LEU A 244 -2.29 -9.78 -12.88
C LEU A 244 -2.97 -11.11 -12.58
N ASP A 245 -2.24 -12.18 -12.84
CA ASP A 245 -2.60 -13.51 -12.39
C ASP A 245 -2.38 -13.65 -10.88
N THR A 246 -3.35 -14.25 -10.21
CA THR A 246 -3.31 -14.52 -8.76
C THR A 246 -3.64 -15.98 -8.46
N GLU A 247 -3.74 -16.83 -9.49
CA GLU A 247 -4.02 -18.25 -9.33
C GLU A 247 -2.78 -18.95 -8.76
N VAL A 248 -2.94 -19.62 -7.63
CA VAL A 248 -1.83 -20.35 -6.99
C VAL A 248 -2.20 -21.82 -6.83
N SER A 249 -1.24 -22.70 -7.09
CA SER A 249 -1.41 -24.14 -6.90
C SER A 249 -1.64 -24.49 -5.43
N ASP A 250 -2.49 -25.49 -5.22
CA ASP A 250 -2.86 -26.10 -3.93
C ASP A 250 -1.63 -26.53 -3.09
N VAL A 251 -0.51 -26.84 -3.74
CA VAL A 251 0.75 -27.22 -3.10
C VAL A 251 1.48 -26.00 -2.52
N ALA A 252 1.46 -24.88 -3.22
CA ALA A 252 2.13 -23.65 -2.81
C ALA A 252 1.40 -22.94 -1.66
N LEU A 253 0.08 -23.10 -1.56
CA LEU A 253 -0.73 -22.57 -0.45
C LEU A 253 -0.54 -23.35 0.87
N ARG A 254 -0.20 -24.64 0.79
CA ARG A 254 0.11 -25.48 1.95
C ARG A 254 1.53 -25.28 2.48
N ALA A 255 2.37 -24.51 1.79
CA ALA A 255 3.68 -24.13 2.31
C ALA A 255 3.50 -23.22 3.53
N ASP A 256 4.04 -23.66 4.67
CA ASP A 256 3.85 -23.10 6.03
C ASP A 256 4.35 -21.64 6.21
N SER A 257 4.82 -20.99 5.14
CA SER A 257 5.35 -19.62 5.16
C SER A 257 4.29 -18.52 4.99
N GLY A 258 3.06 -18.85 4.57
CA GLY A 258 1.97 -17.86 4.37
C GLY A 258 2.23 -16.78 3.32
N GLU A 259 3.42 -16.78 2.71
CA GLU A 259 3.88 -15.86 1.67
C GLU A 259 4.34 -16.68 0.46
N ILE A 260 3.67 -16.47 -0.66
CA ILE A 260 3.96 -17.11 -1.95
C ILE A 260 4.86 -16.15 -2.73
N ARG A 261 6.13 -16.54 -2.92
CA ARG A 261 7.16 -15.64 -3.45
C ARG A 261 6.88 -15.21 -4.89
N GLU A 262 6.30 -16.11 -5.68
CA GLU A 262 5.90 -15.88 -7.07
C GLU A 262 4.83 -14.78 -7.13
N LEU A 263 3.86 -14.81 -6.21
CA LEU A 263 2.81 -13.80 -6.12
C LEU A 263 3.35 -12.45 -5.65
N GLU A 264 4.22 -12.44 -4.63
CA GLU A 264 4.87 -11.19 -4.20
C GLU A 264 5.67 -10.56 -5.33
N ALA A 265 6.39 -11.37 -6.12
CA ALA A 265 7.08 -10.92 -7.31
C ALA A 265 6.10 -10.42 -8.39
N ALA A 266 5.00 -11.12 -8.65
CA ALA A 266 3.99 -10.73 -9.64
C ALA A 266 3.36 -9.39 -9.31
N VAL A 267 2.98 -9.19 -8.06
CA VAL A 267 2.42 -7.92 -7.58
C VAL A 267 3.46 -6.81 -7.64
N SER A 268 4.71 -7.09 -7.23
CA SER A 268 5.82 -6.13 -7.32
C SER A 268 6.12 -5.70 -8.76
N LEU A 269 6.12 -6.65 -9.69
CA LEU A 269 6.31 -6.38 -11.11
C LEU A 269 5.15 -5.58 -11.69
N CYS A 270 3.90 -5.96 -11.41
CA CYS A 270 2.71 -5.24 -11.85
C CYS A 270 2.72 -3.79 -11.34
N ALA A 271 3.05 -3.58 -10.06
CA ALA A 271 3.19 -2.25 -9.48
C ALA A 271 4.31 -1.43 -10.14
N SER A 272 5.43 -2.08 -10.49
CA SER A 272 6.57 -1.47 -11.18
C SER A 272 6.25 -1.10 -12.63
N VAL A 273 5.52 -1.97 -13.35
CA VAL A 273 5.02 -1.71 -14.70
C VAL A 273 4.07 -0.52 -14.66
N ALA A 274 3.07 -0.55 -13.77
CA ALA A 274 2.11 0.54 -13.59
C ALA A 274 2.82 1.87 -13.34
N PHE A 275 3.78 1.89 -12.41
CA PHE A 275 4.58 3.08 -12.11
C PHE A 275 5.38 3.58 -13.32
N THR A 276 5.90 2.67 -14.14
CA THR A 276 6.75 2.98 -15.29
C THR A 276 5.92 3.57 -16.44
N ILE A 277 4.84 2.90 -16.83
CA ILE A 277 4.01 3.29 -17.98
C ILE A 277 3.07 4.45 -17.68
N ASN A 278 2.80 4.76 -16.41
CA ASN A 278 1.91 5.85 -16.01
C ASN A 278 2.39 7.25 -16.44
N ASN A 279 3.57 7.43 -17.05
CA ASN A 279 3.94 8.71 -17.68
C ASN A 279 3.55 8.79 -19.16
N ASP A 280 3.46 7.63 -19.83
CA ASP A 280 3.31 7.54 -21.28
C ASP A 280 1.92 7.01 -21.70
N CYS A 281 1.26 6.25 -20.81
CA CYS A 281 -0.01 5.57 -21.06
C CYS A 281 -1.01 5.85 -19.94
N LEU A 282 -2.30 5.83 -20.28
CA LEU A 282 -3.37 5.82 -19.28
C LEU A 282 -3.73 4.37 -18.95
N ILE A 283 -3.62 4.00 -17.68
CA ILE A 283 -4.10 2.70 -17.21
C ILE A 283 -5.58 2.86 -16.87
N ASP A 284 -6.46 2.35 -17.71
CA ASP A 284 -7.92 2.42 -17.49
C ASP A 284 -8.46 1.18 -16.78
N MET A 285 -7.68 0.10 -16.78
CA MET A 285 -8.14 -1.18 -16.29
C MET A 285 -7.03 -1.96 -15.58
N LEU A 286 -7.41 -2.59 -14.47
CA LEU A 286 -6.62 -3.60 -13.77
C LEU A 286 -7.50 -4.82 -13.51
N LEU A 287 -7.16 -5.95 -14.09
CA LEU A 287 -7.69 -7.26 -13.70
C LEU A 287 -6.70 -7.88 -12.71
N ALA A 288 -7.10 -8.04 -11.46
CA ALA A 288 -6.27 -8.67 -10.43
C ALA A 288 -6.98 -9.94 -9.93
N GLY A 289 -6.58 -11.10 -10.45
CA GLY A 289 -7.34 -12.33 -10.25
C GLY A 289 -8.75 -12.21 -10.81
N PRO A 290 -9.82 -12.50 -10.04
CA PRO A 290 -11.20 -12.36 -10.48
C PRO A 290 -11.69 -10.91 -10.55
N ASP A 291 -11.02 -9.99 -9.87
CA ASP A 291 -11.53 -8.63 -9.68
C ASP A 291 -11.10 -7.70 -10.81
N LEU A 292 -12.08 -7.23 -11.58
CA LEU A 292 -11.90 -6.23 -12.64
C LEU A 292 -12.14 -4.82 -12.10
N HIS A 293 -11.08 -4.01 -12.07
CA HIS A 293 -11.13 -2.61 -11.66
C HIS A 293 -11.04 -1.68 -12.88
N LEU A 294 -11.98 -0.74 -12.97
CA LEU A 294 -12.04 0.29 -14.01
C LEU A 294 -11.76 1.66 -13.40
N PHE A 295 -10.97 2.48 -14.10
CA PHE A 295 -10.53 3.80 -13.64
C PHE A 295 -11.08 4.96 -14.49
N ASP A 296 -12.19 4.71 -15.18
CA ASP A 296 -12.85 5.65 -16.09
C ASP A 296 -13.11 7.01 -15.42
N GLY A 297 -12.59 8.09 -16.03
CA GLY A 297 -12.82 9.46 -15.56
C GLY A 297 -11.99 9.93 -14.36
N TRP A 298 -11.06 9.12 -13.85
CA TRP A 298 -10.15 9.52 -12.77
C TRP A 298 -8.93 10.29 -13.31
N PRO A 299 -8.37 11.28 -12.60
CA PRO A 299 -7.11 11.92 -12.99
C PRO A 299 -5.93 10.94 -12.93
N ARG A 300 -5.00 11.02 -13.89
CA ARG A 300 -3.83 10.12 -14.04
C ARG A 300 -3.09 9.84 -12.72
N ALA A 301 -2.79 10.86 -11.92
CA ALA A 301 -2.10 10.70 -10.64
C ALA A 301 -2.87 9.83 -9.64
N VAL A 302 -4.19 10.02 -9.54
CA VAL A 302 -5.05 9.28 -8.61
C VAL A 302 -5.20 7.81 -9.05
N ARG A 303 -5.13 7.54 -10.36
CA ARG A 303 -5.22 6.16 -10.89
C ARG A 303 -4.04 5.31 -10.43
N LEU A 304 -2.82 5.79 -10.59
CA LEU A 304 -1.63 5.05 -10.17
C LEU A 304 -1.67 4.74 -8.67
N ASP A 305 -2.04 5.74 -7.88
CA ASP A 305 -2.23 5.60 -6.45
C ASP A 305 -3.28 4.52 -6.12
N LYS A 306 -4.42 4.49 -6.82
CA LYS A 306 -5.44 3.45 -6.64
C LYS A 306 -5.00 2.07 -7.11
N ILE A 307 -4.26 1.98 -8.20
CA ILE A 307 -3.67 0.72 -8.66
C ILE A 307 -2.74 0.14 -7.59
N HIS A 308 -1.86 0.95 -7.01
CA HIS A 308 -0.97 0.52 -5.94
C HIS A 308 -1.72 0.13 -4.65
N ASP A 309 -2.81 0.85 -4.30
CA ASP A 309 -3.67 0.47 -3.17
C ASP A 309 -4.34 -0.89 -3.40
N ILE A 310 -4.89 -1.13 -4.59
CA ILE A 310 -5.53 -2.40 -4.95
C ILE A 310 -4.49 -3.52 -4.89
N LEU A 311 -3.33 -3.33 -5.51
CA LEU A 311 -2.22 -4.28 -5.50
C LEU A 311 -1.70 -4.59 -4.09
N ALA A 312 -1.76 -3.63 -3.15
CA ALA A 312 -1.44 -3.87 -1.76
C ALA A 312 -2.38 -4.90 -1.11
N GLY A 313 -3.65 -4.95 -1.53
CA GLY A 313 -4.67 -5.86 -0.99
C GLY A 313 -4.84 -7.17 -1.75
N VAL A 314 -4.11 -7.40 -2.85
CA VAL A 314 -4.25 -8.64 -3.63
C VAL A 314 -3.81 -9.85 -2.81
N GLU A 315 -4.69 -10.85 -2.70
CA GLU A 315 -4.45 -12.12 -2.03
C GLU A 315 -4.46 -13.28 -3.06
N PRO A 316 -3.75 -14.39 -2.79
CA PRO A 316 -3.78 -15.57 -3.66
C PRO A 316 -5.20 -16.13 -3.74
N HIS A 317 -5.61 -16.54 -4.94
CA HIS A 317 -6.91 -17.15 -5.17
C HIS A 317 -6.76 -18.63 -5.54
N GLU A 318 -7.56 -19.48 -4.90
CA GLU A 318 -7.68 -20.91 -5.22
C GLU A 318 -8.72 -21.12 -6.32
N GLY A 319 -8.31 -21.75 -7.43
CA GLY A 319 -9.23 -22.26 -8.44
C GLY A 319 -10.08 -21.19 -9.14
N TYR A 320 -9.59 -19.94 -9.18
CA TYR A 320 -10.23 -18.89 -9.98
C TYR A 320 -10.11 -19.24 -11.47
N CYS A 321 -11.25 -19.30 -12.16
CA CYS A 321 -11.29 -19.60 -13.58
C CYS A 321 -11.28 -18.30 -14.41
N LEU A 322 -10.18 -18.05 -15.11
CA LEU A 322 -10.07 -16.93 -16.05
C LEU A 322 -11.16 -16.97 -17.13
N GLU A 323 -11.75 -18.13 -17.43
CA GLU A 323 -12.82 -18.24 -18.43
C GLU A 323 -14.04 -17.36 -18.09
N GLU A 324 -14.31 -17.10 -16.81
CA GLU A 324 -15.46 -16.28 -16.37
C GLU A 324 -15.24 -14.78 -16.60
N THR A 325 -14.01 -14.30 -16.42
CA THR A 325 -13.64 -12.87 -16.52
C THR A 325 -13.06 -12.51 -17.88
N SER A 326 -12.53 -13.49 -18.63
CA SER A 326 -11.97 -13.28 -19.97
C SER A 326 -12.93 -12.56 -20.93
N PRO A 327 -14.26 -12.79 -20.92
CA PRO A 327 -15.18 -12.07 -21.79
C PRO A 327 -15.28 -10.59 -21.39
N MET A 328 -15.27 -10.28 -20.10
CA MET A 328 -15.34 -8.89 -19.60
C MET A 328 -14.15 -8.05 -20.06
N LEU A 329 -12.97 -8.67 -20.10
CA LEU A 329 -11.75 -8.05 -20.62
C LEU A 329 -11.74 -8.01 -22.15
N ALA A 330 -12.13 -9.11 -22.81
CA ALA A 330 -12.13 -9.21 -24.27
C ALA A 330 -13.11 -8.22 -24.93
N ASP A 331 -14.27 -8.00 -24.30
CA ASP A 331 -15.28 -7.03 -24.72
C ASP A 331 -14.79 -5.58 -24.66
N ARG A 332 -13.58 -5.31 -24.16
CA ARG A 332 -13.01 -3.95 -24.11
C ARG A 332 -11.69 -3.79 -24.84
N PHE A 333 -11.20 -4.84 -25.51
CA PHE A 333 -9.98 -4.74 -26.32
C PHE A 333 -10.06 -3.71 -27.46
N TYR A 334 -11.26 -3.30 -27.88
CA TYR A 334 -11.39 -2.21 -28.86
C TYR A 334 -11.14 -0.81 -28.27
N GLU A 335 -11.20 -0.67 -26.94
CA GLU A 335 -10.95 0.57 -26.19
C GLU A 335 -9.46 0.71 -25.84
N ILE A 336 -8.74 -0.40 -25.81
CA ILE A 336 -7.37 -0.52 -25.29
C ILE A 336 -6.38 -0.59 -26.46
N SER A 337 -5.23 0.07 -26.30
CA SER A 337 -4.12 0.05 -27.25
C SER A 337 -3.06 -1.00 -26.89
N GLU A 338 -2.82 -1.20 -25.59
CA GLU A 338 -1.88 -2.22 -25.09
C GLU A 338 -2.47 -2.98 -23.90
N VAL A 339 -2.19 -4.28 -23.83
CA VAL A 339 -2.46 -5.10 -22.65
C VAL A 339 -1.16 -5.70 -22.14
N VAL A 340 -0.90 -5.51 -20.84
CA VAL A 340 0.26 -6.11 -20.17
C VAL A 340 -0.22 -7.21 -19.24
N PHE A 341 0.25 -8.42 -19.49
CA PHE A 341 0.00 -9.60 -18.68
C PHE A 341 1.18 -9.85 -17.74
N VAL A 342 0.91 -10.02 -16.45
CA VAL A 342 1.85 -10.49 -15.44
C VAL A 342 1.30 -11.81 -14.89
N LEU A 343 1.90 -12.91 -15.33
CA LEU A 343 1.38 -14.25 -15.13
C LEU A 343 2.31 -15.05 -14.22
N MET A 344 1.71 -15.87 -13.36
CA MET A 344 2.45 -16.86 -12.57
C MET A 344 2.31 -18.24 -13.19
N ASN A 345 1.15 -18.53 -13.79
CA ASN A 345 0.92 -19.73 -14.55
C ASN A 345 0.66 -19.45 -16.04
N TRP A 346 1.07 -20.36 -16.92
CA TRP A 346 0.84 -20.27 -18.35
C TRP A 346 -0.19 -21.30 -18.78
N ASP A 347 -1.39 -20.85 -19.11
CA ASP A 347 -2.51 -21.71 -19.52
C ASP A 347 -3.04 -21.39 -20.93
N LYS A 348 -3.73 -22.36 -21.53
CA LYS A 348 -4.41 -22.24 -22.83
C LYS A 348 -5.42 -21.10 -22.87
N THR A 349 -6.04 -20.76 -21.74
CA THR A 349 -7.02 -19.68 -21.62
C THR A 349 -6.39 -18.30 -21.88
N TYR A 350 -5.21 -18.04 -21.31
CA TYR A 350 -4.42 -16.83 -21.60
C TYR A 350 -4.03 -16.75 -23.08
N TRP A 351 -3.74 -17.90 -23.70
CA TRP A 351 -3.48 -17.98 -25.13
C TRP A 351 -4.67 -17.53 -25.99
N GLN A 352 -5.87 -18.00 -25.69
CA GLN A 352 -7.08 -17.59 -26.40
C GLN A 352 -7.36 -16.09 -26.23
N LEU A 353 -7.07 -15.55 -25.05
CA LEU A 353 -7.23 -14.13 -24.76
C LEU A 353 -6.22 -13.27 -25.53
N LEU A 354 -4.96 -13.71 -25.61
CA LEU A 354 -3.92 -13.08 -26.42
C LEU A 354 -4.25 -13.08 -27.92
N ASP A 355 -4.78 -14.19 -28.43
CA ASP A 355 -5.19 -14.29 -29.84
C ASP A 355 -6.35 -13.34 -30.14
N LYS A 356 -7.35 -13.26 -29.24
CA LYS A 356 -8.43 -12.26 -29.33
C LYS A 356 -7.90 -10.82 -29.33
N ALA A 357 -6.95 -10.50 -28.45
CA ALA A 357 -6.33 -9.17 -28.41
C ALA A 357 -5.61 -8.84 -29.73
N HIS A 358 -4.85 -9.80 -30.26
CA HIS A 358 -4.12 -9.66 -31.51
C HIS A 358 -5.06 -9.49 -32.72
N GLN A 359 -6.17 -10.23 -32.78
CA GLN A 359 -7.19 -10.09 -33.84
C GLN A 359 -7.82 -8.68 -33.88
N VAL A 360 -7.92 -8.01 -32.73
CA VAL A 360 -8.44 -6.63 -32.62
C VAL A 360 -7.34 -5.58 -32.87
N GLY A 361 -6.08 -5.99 -33.01
CA GLY A 361 -4.93 -5.10 -33.18
C GLY A 361 -4.46 -4.44 -31.88
N CYS A 362 -4.78 -5.03 -30.72
CA CYS A 362 -4.23 -4.62 -29.43
C CYS A 362 -2.83 -5.21 -29.27
N HIS A 363 -1.86 -4.40 -28.85
CA HIS A 363 -0.51 -4.89 -28.57
C HIS A 363 -0.48 -5.63 -27.23
N SER A 364 0.19 -6.78 -27.19
CA SER A 364 0.27 -7.60 -25.98
C SER A 364 1.72 -7.70 -25.51
N THR A 365 1.97 -7.35 -24.26
CA THR A 365 3.24 -7.58 -23.57
C THR A 365 3.01 -8.58 -22.44
N VAL A 366 3.88 -9.58 -22.31
CA VAL A 366 3.64 -10.70 -21.41
C VAL A 366 4.87 -10.97 -20.56
N PHE A 367 4.69 -10.91 -19.25
CA PHE A 367 5.69 -11.28 -18.26
C PHE A 367 5.23 -12.55 -17.55
N VAL A 368 6.09 -13.57 -17.55
CA VAL A 368 5.83 -14.84 -16.85
C VAL A 368 6.86 -14.97 -15.73
N ILE A 369 6.39 -15.21 -14.52
CA ILE A 369 7.24 -15.38 -13.33
C ILE A 369 7.42 -16.86 -13.06
N ASP A 370 8.64 -17.35 -13.22
CA ASP A 370 8.97 -18.77 -13.10
C ASP A 370 9.74 -19.05 -11.80
N GLY A 371 9.08 -19.76 -10.88
CA GLY A 371 9.60 -20.24 -9.60
C GLY A 371 10.37 -21.55 -9.70
N SER A 372 11.29 -21.70 -10.66
CA SER A 372 12.28 -22.78 -10.72
C SER A 372 11.79 -24.24 -10.78
N ASP A 373 10.50 -24.50 -11.00
CA ASP A 373 9.98 -25.84 -11.29
C ASP A 373 9.43 -25.90 -12.71
N GLY A 374 10.37 -25.86 -13.67
CA GLY A 374 10.21 -26.33 -15.03
C GLY A 374 8.86 -26.04 -15.69
N MET A 375 8.51 -24.77 -15.88
CA MET A 375 7.60 -24.46 -16.97
C MET A 375 8.27 -24.91 -18.28
N ASN A 376 7.80 -26.03 -18.83
CA ASN A 376 7.97 -26.35 -20.23
C ASN A 376 7.14 -25.35 -21.04
N LEU A 377 7.57 -24.09 -21.06
CA LEU A 377 7.08 -23.13 -22.02
C LEU A 377 7.57 -23.66 -23.38
N ASP A 378 6.67 -24.28 -24.14
CA ASP A 378 6.97 -24.73 -25.50
C ASP A 378 7.64 -23.56 -26.22
N ARG A 379 8.88 -23.76 -26.69
CA ARG A 379 9.67 -22.68 -27.35
C ARG A 379 8.95 -22.10 -28.56
N ASP A 380 8.02 -22.84 -29.14
CA ASP A 380 7.17 -22.40 -30.25
C ASP A 380 6.13 -21.34 -29.84
N ILE A 381 5.74 -21.29 -28.56
CA ILE A 381 4.81 -20.32 -27.98
C ILE A 381 5.52 -18.99 -27.71
N ALA A 382 6.74 -19.03 -27.18
CA ALA A 382 7.59 -17.86 -26.96
C ALA A 382 7.95 -17.12 -28.27
N ASN A 383 7.97 -17.84 -29.39
CA ASN A 383 8.26 -17.26 -30.70
C ASN A 383 7.07 -16.57 -31.39
N ARG A 384 5.82 -16.82 -30.95
CA ARG A 384 4.61 -16.27 -31.61
C ARG A 384 4.05 -15.01 -30.94
N ALA A 385 4.17 -14.90 -29.62
CA ALA A 385 3.86 -13.68 -28.90
C ALA A 385 5.11 -12.79 -28.92
N GLN A 386 5.06 -11.65 -29.62
CA GLN A 386 6.24 -10.85 -29.97
C GLN A 386 7.03 -10.30 -28.76
N ASN A 387 6.50 -10.37 -27.52
CA ASN A 387 7.11 -9.83 -26.30
C ASN A 387 6.87 -10.69 -25.04
N VAL A 388 7.07 -12.02 -25.08
CA VAL A 388 7.05 -12.85 -23.85
C VAL A 388 8.40 -12.79 -23.16
N ARG A 389 8.41 -12.44 -21.86
CA ARG A 389 9.62 -12.39 -21.03
C ARG A 389 9.45 -13.24 -19.78
N LEU A 390 10.37 -14.18 -19.60
CA LEU A 390 10.49 -15.02 -18.41
C LEU A 390 11.35 -14.29 -17.37
N LEU A 391 10.85 -14.19 -16.15
CA LEU A 391 11.53 -13.50 -15.05
C LEU A 391 11.58 -14.40 -13.82
N SER A 392 12.72 -14.38 -13.12
CA SER A 392 12.86 -15.05 -11.83
C SER A 392 12.25 -14.19 -10.72
N PRO A 393 11.51 -14.77 -9.75
CA PRO A 393 10.98 -14.04 -8.60
C PRO A 393 12.04 -13.23 -7.85
N ASP A 394 13.24 -13.79 -7.69
CA ASP A 394 14.33 -13.15 -6.94
C ASP A 394 14.88 -11.91 -7.65
N ASP A 395 14.95 -11.94 -8.98
CA ASP A 395 15.39 -10.79 -9.77
C ASP A 395 14.38 -9.64 -9.67
N VAL A 396 13.07 -9.96 -9.66
CA VAL A 396 11.99 -8.97 -9.49
C VAL A 396 12.10 -8.31 -8.12
N LEU A 397 12.11 -9.12 -7.06
CA LEU A 397 12.07 -8.63 -5.68
C LEU A 397 13.34 -7.86 -5.29
N THR A 398 14.49 -8.21 -5.88
CA THR A 398 15.75 -7.47 -5.66
C THR A 398 15.91 -6.25 -6.56
N GLY A 399 14.99 -6.01 -7.49
CA GLY A 399 15.04 -4.88 -8.41
C GLY A 399 16.16 -4.96 -9.45
N ARG A 400 16.66 -6.17 -9.75
CA ARG A 400 17.73 -6.39 -10.75
C ARG A 400 17.25 -6.32 -12.19
N ILE A 401 15.95 -6.14 -12.40
CA ILE A 401 15.29 -6.08 -13.69
C ILE A 401 15.39 -4.67 -14.27
N GLY A 402 16.62 -4.26 -14.58
CA GLY A 402 16.89 -2.90 -15.07
C GLY A 402 16.45 -2.64 -16.51
N ARG A 403 16.30 -3.68 -17.34
CA ARG A 403 16.02 -3.54 -18.79
C ARG A 403 15.00 -4.57 -19.27
N LEU A 404 13.80 -4.10 -19.59
CA LEU A 404 12.67 -4.85 -20.14
C LEU A 404 12.19 -4.28 -21.49
#